data_AF-A0ABD2PFA7-F1
#
_entry.id   AF-A0ABD2PFA7-F1
#
_cell.length_a   1.000
_cell.length_b   1.000
_cell.length_c   1.000
_cell.angle_alpha   90.00
_cell.angle_beta   90.00
_cell.angle_gamma   90.00
#
_symmetry.space_group_name_H-M   'P 1'
#
loop_
_entity.id
_entity.type
_entity.pdbx_description
1 polymer ?
#
loop_
_entity_poly.entity_id
_entity_poly.type
_entity_poly.pdbx_seq_one_letter_code
_entity_poly.pdbx_strand_id
1 'polypeptide(L)'
;MIWKLWNSSKYYNVPVYTYLEIDNIEKSLIKISINSNSTVRVINEVTAGKMLRITVIIVLVAVVFVHCKPADKYTTKYDNVDLDEILKSDRLINSYFNCLISNDGKRCTPDGAELRRDLPDALKNGCAKCSEKQKSGSRRIINHIIKHKKNLWDQIEKKYDPQGVYIKKYQAELSKSS
;
A
#
# COMPACT_ATOMS: atom_id res chain seq x y z
N MET A 1 17.84 -36.25 -9.84
CA MET A 1 16.97 -36.70 -10.94
C MET A 1 15.53 -36.65 -10.43
N ILE A 2 14.85 -35.51 -10.60
CA ILE A 2 13.97 -35.19 -11.75
C ILE A 2 12.53 -35.67 -11.47
N TRP A 3 11.72 -34.71 -11.00
CA TRP A 3 10.35 -34.40 -11.47
C TRP A 3 9.53 -35.55 -12.08
N LYS A 4 8.53 -36.09 -11.37
CA LYS A 4 7.30 -36.64 -11.98
C LYS A 4 6.12 -36.63 -11.01
N LEU A 5 5.44 -35.49 -10.88
CA LEU A 5 4.02 -35.43 -10.55
C LEU A 5 3.39 -34.27 -11.33
N TRP A 6 2.95 -34.54 -12.56
CA TRP A 6 1.93 -33.74 -13.22
C TRP A 6 1.18 -34.57 -14.26
N ASN A 7 -0.06 -34.91 -13.87
CA ASN A 7 -1.30 -34.76 -14.61
C ASN A 7 -1.33 -35.08 -16.12
N SER A 8 -2.13 -36.10 -16.44
CA SER A 8 -2.60 -36.46 -17.78
C SER A 8 -3.46 -35.34 -18.40
N SER A 9 -3.14 -34.95 -19.64
CA SER A 9 -4.09 -34.33 -20.56
C SER A 9 -4.02 -35.03 -21.92
N LYS A 10 -5.18 -35.53 -22.35
CA LYS A 10 -5.47 -36.10 -23.66
C LYS A 10 -5.44 -35.00 -24.72
N TYR A 11 -4.86 -35.30 -25.88
CA TYR A 11 -5.23 -34.66 -27.14
C TYR A 11 -5.22 -35.72 -28.24
N TYR A 12 -6.38 -36.02 -28.82
CA TYR A 12 -6.49 -36.69 -30.11
C TYR A 12 -7.22 -35.75 -31.07
N ASN A 13 -6.55 -35.45 -32.18
CA ASN A 13 -7.09 -34.77 -33.35
C ASN A 13 -7.99 -35.74 -34.13
N VAL A 14 -9.10 -35.24 -34.68
CA VAL A 14 -9.90 -35.94 -35.70
C VAL A 14 -10.18 -34.97 -36.84
N PRO A 15 -9.86 -35.36 -38.08
CA PRO A 15 -10.81 -35.22 -39.19
C PRO A 15 -10.77 -36.52 -40.05
N VAL A 16 -11.75 -36.89 -40.89
CA VAL A 16 -12.35 -36.20 -42.04
C VAL A 16 -13.67 -36.91 -42.42
N TYR A 17 -14.60 -36.14 -42.97
CA TYR A 17 -15.91 -36.47 -43.54
C TYR A 17 -15.91 -37.52 -44.68
N THR A 18 -17.03 -38.22 -44.90
CA THR A 18 -17.78 -38.23 -46.18
C THR A 18 -19.05 -39.10 -46.13
N TYR A 19 -19.96 -38.78 -47.04
CA TYR A 19 -21.41 -38.99 -47.06
C TYR A 19 -21.82 -40.36 -47.65
N LEU A 20 -22.97 -40.89 -47.23
CA LEU A 20 -23.78 -41.82 -48.03
C LEU A 20 -25.25 -41.42 -47.98
N GLU A 21 -25.83 -41.28 -49.17
CA GLU A 21 -27.20 -40.89 -49.48
C GLU A 21 -28.25 -41.85 -48.88
N ILE A 22 -29.39 -41.28 -48.48
CA ILE A 22 -30.55 -42.01 -47.97
C ILE A 22 -31.60 -42.06 -49.09
N ASP A 23 -31.71 -43.20 -49.75
CA ASP A 23 -32.84 -43.54 -50.61
C ASP A 23 -33.93 -44.26 -49.78
N ASN A 24 -34.86 -43.43 -49.31
CA ASN A 24 -36.31 -43.66 -49.25
C ASN A 24 -36.83 -45.12 -49.35
N ILE A 25 -37.09 -45.81 -48.23
CA ILE A 25 -38.02 -46.96 -48.20
C ILE A 25 -38.88 -46.97 -46.91
N GLU A 26 -40.19 -46.88 -47.17
CA GLU A 26 -41.40 -47.30 -46.46
C GLU A 26 -41.41 -47.82 -45.01
N LYS A 27 -42.46 -47.35 -44.33
CA LYS A 27 -43.10 -47.86 -43.11
C LYS A 27 -42.99 -49.38 -42.95
N SER A 28 -42.30 -49.82 -41.92
CA SER A 28 -42.75 -50.94 -41.10
C SER A 28 -42.26 -50.79 -39.66
N LEU A 29 -43.10 -51.25 -38.75
CA LEU A 29 -43.06 -51.04 -37.32
C LEU A 29 -41.78 -51.59 -36.67
N ILE A 30 -40.99 -50.72 -36.04
CA ILE A 30 -40.19 -51.14 -34.87
C ILE A 30 -40.48 -50.14 -33.74
N LYS A 31 -41.42 -50.52 -32.86
CA LYS A 31 -41.53 -49.92 -31.53
C LYS A 31 -40.34 -50.41 -30.70
N ILE A 32 -39.21 -49.71 -30.74
CA ILE A 32 -38.22 -49.84 -29.66
C ILE A 32 -38.67 -48.91 -28.53
N SER A 33 -39.33 -49.52 -27.55
CA SER A 33 -39.57 -48.91 -26.24
C SER A 33 -38.22 -48.65 -25.58
N ILE A 34 -37.72 -47.42 -25.62
CA ILE A 34 -36.58 -47.00 -24.80
C ILE A 34 -37.15 -46.51 -23.47
N ASN A 35 -37.34 -47.44 -22.53
CA ASN A 35 -37.46 -47.07 -21.12
C ASN A 35 -36.04 -46.95 -20.56
N SER A 36 -35.54 -45.72 -20.46
CA SER A 36 -34.54 -45.39 -19.47
C SER A 36 -34.55 -43.89 -19.21
N ASN A 37 -34.88 -43.58 -17.97
CA ASN A 37 -34.83 -42.28 -17.34
C ASN A 37 -33.37 -41.76 -17.35
N SER A 38 -32.92 -41.22 -18.48
CA SER A 38 -31.54 -40.74 -18.65
C SER A 38 -31.49 -39.45 -19.48
N THR A 39 -32.44 -38.55 -19.24
CA THR A 39 -32.19 -37.13 -19.41
C THR A 39 -31.51 -36.62 -18.13
N VAL A 40 -30.64 -35.61 -18.26
CA VAL A 40 -30.01 -34.84 -17.15
C VAL A 40 -28.71 -35.41 -16.55
N ARG A 41 -27.62 -35.49 -17.35
CA ARG A 41 -26.23 -35.46 -16.81
C ARG A 41 -25.21 -34.69 -17.68
N VAL A 42 -25.62 -33.75 -18.54
CA VAL A 42 -24.68 -33.00 -19.41
C VAL A 42 -24.58 -31.49 -19.07
N ILE A 43 -25.39 -30.99 -18.13
CA ILE A 43 -25.36 -29.57 -17.72
C ILE A 43 -24.37 -29.23 -16.58
N ASN A 44 -23.68 -30.20 -15.98
CA ASN A 44 -22.89 -29.98 -14.76
C ASN A 44 -21.36 -29.93 -14.93
N GLU A 45 -20.80 -30.29 -16.10
CA GLU A 45 -19.33 -30.26 -16.28
C GLU A 45 -18.81 -28.95 -16.90
N VAL A 46 -19.62 -28.24 -17.69
CA VAL A 46 -19.22 -26.97 -18.34
C VAL A 46 -19.29 -25.78 -17.36
N THR A 47 -20.10 -25.89 -16.30
CA THR A 47 -20.32 -24.84 -15.28
C THR A 47 -19.20 -24.80 -14.23
N ALA A 48 -18.64 -25.95 -13.83
CA ALA A 48 -17.61 -26.04 -12.80
C ALA A 48 -16.29 -25.33 -13.19
N GLY A 49 -15.82 -25.50 -14.43
CA GLY A 49 -14.57 -24.88 -14.89
C GLY A 49 -14.67 -23.36 -15.10
N LYS A 50 -15.85 -22.86 -15.45
CA LYS A 50 -16.12 -21.41 -15.57
C LYS A 50 -16.27 -20.76 -14.19
N MET A 51 -16.95 -21.44 -13.26
CA MET A 51 -17.10 -21.02 -11.86
C MET A 51 -15.74 -20.95 -11.14
N LEU A 52 -14.85 -21.93 -11.35
CA LEU A 52 -13.51 -21.95 -10.75
C LEU A 52 -12.65 -20.75 -11.18
N ARG A 53 -12.69 -20.38 -12.47
CA ARG A 53 -11.97 -19.22 -13.00
C ARG A 53 -12.52 -17.90 -12.43
N ILE A 54 -13.84 -17.78 -12.31
CA ILE A 54 -14.49 -16.61 -11.72
C ILE A 54 -14.13 -16.48 -10.24
N THR A 55 -14.14 -17.58 -9.47
CA THR A 55 -13.72 -17.56 -8.06
C THR A 55 -12.26 -17.17 -7.88
N VAL A 56 -11.35 -17.64 -8.75
CA VAL A 56 -9.92 -17.25 -8.69
C VAL A 56 -9.76 -15.76 -8.99
N ILE A 57 -10.47 -15.22 -9.98
CA ILE A 57 -10.44 -13.79 -10.29
C ILE A 57 -10.97 -12.95 -9.12
N ILE A 58 -12.08 -13.36 -8.50
CA ILE A 58 -12.66 -12.66 -7.34
C ILE A 58 -11.69 -12.66 -6.16
N VAL A 59 -11.03 -13.79 -5.89
CA VAL A 59 -10.01 -13.89 -4.82
C VAL A 59 -8.81 -12.99 -5.13
N LEU A 60 -8.31 -12.98 -6.36
CA LEU A 60 -7.20 -12.12 -6.76
C LEU A 60 -7.56 -10.62 -6.65
N VAL A 61 -8.76 -10.25 -7.09
CA VAL A 61 -9.27 -8.88 -6.97
C VAL A 61 -9.39 -8.49 -5.49
N ALA A 62 -9.94 -9.36 -4.64
CA ALA A 62 -10.03 -9.12 -3.20
C ALA A 62 -8.64 -8.92 -2.55
N VAL A 63 -7.62 -9.68 -2.95
CA VAL A 63 -6.24 -9.51 -2.45
C VAL A 63 -5.65 -8.16 -2.84
N VAL A 64 -5.92 -7.66 -4.05
CA VAL A 64 -5.47 -6.32 -4.50
C VAL A 64 -6.16 -5.21 -3.68
N PHE A 65 -7.45 -5.33 -3.39
CA PHE A 65 -8.18 -4.34 -2.59
C PHE A 65 -7.68 -4.25 -1.13
N VAL A 66 -7.21 -5.35 -0.54
CA VAL A 66 -6.63 -5.34 0.82
C VAL A 66 -5.31 -4.54 0.90
N HIS A 67 -4.55 -4.47 -0.20
CA HIS A 67 -3.28 -3.75 -0.25
C HIS A 67 -3.41 -2.27 -0.66
N CYS A 68 -4.60 -1.85 -1.10
CA CYS A 68 -4.85 -0.47 -1.52
C CYS A 68 -5.47 0.37 -0.39
N LYS A 69 -4.82 0.39 0.77
CA LYS A 69 -5.16 1.39 1.80
C LYS A 69 -4.52 2.72 1.41
N PRO A 70 -5.26 3.85 1.39
CA PRO A 70 -4.63 5.15 1.23
C PRO A 70 -3.58 5.31 2.33
N ALA A 71 -2.39 5.78 1.96
CA ALA A 71 -1.33 6.02 2.93
C ALA A 71 -1.81 7.11 3.91
N ASP A 72 -1.92 6.77 5.19
CA ASP A 72 -2.22 7.73 6.25
C ASP A 72 -1.09 8.78 6.30
N LYS A 73 -1.34 9.98 5.77
CA LYS A 73 -0.37 11.09 5.75
C LYS A 73 -0.71 12.13 6.82
N TYR A 74 0.30 12.87 7.27
CA TYR A 74 0.06 14.06 8.09
C TYR A 74 -0.65 15.15 7.27
N THR A 75 -1.32 16.06 7.97
CA THR A 75 -1.99 17.18 7.30
C THR A 75 -0.99 18.03 6.52
N THR A 76 -1.37 18.47 5.33
CA THR A 76 -0.57 19.39 4.50
C THR A 76 -1.01 20.84 4.64
N LYS A 77 -1.93 21.12 5.58
CA LYS A 77 -2.50 22.46 5.80
C LYS A 77 -1.43 23.54 6.06
N TYR A 78 -0.32 23.15 6.69
CA TYR A 78 0.75 24.06 7.11
C TYR A 78 2.04 23.91 6.26
N ASP A 79 1.97 23.25 5.11
CA ASP A 79 3.15 23.03 4.25
C ASP A 79 3.69 24.32 3.60
N ASN A 80 2.93 25.41 3.64
CA ASN A 80 3.29 26.71 3.06
C ASN A 80 3.68 27.76 4.12
N VAL A 81 3.97 27.35 5.36
CA VAL A 81 4.50 28.25 6.39
C VAL A 81 5.86 28.80 5.95
N ASP A 82 6.10 30.09 6.17
CA ASP A 82 7.37 30.74 5.82
C ASP A 82 8.48 30.33 6.82
N LEU A 83 9.26 29.32 6.43
CA LEU A 83 10.39 28.85 7.23
C LEU A 83 11.50 29.90 7.34
N ASP A 84 11.65 30.79 6.36
CA ASP A 84 12.69 31.82 6.39
C ASP A 84 12.40 32.88 7.44
N GLU A 85 11.14 33.32 7.52
CA GLU A 85 10.70 34.27 8.53
C GLU A 85 10.92 33.71 9.94
N ILE A 86 10.54 32.45 10.16
CA ILE A 86 10.67 31.78 11.46
C ILE A 86 12.14 31.63 11.84
N LEU A 87 13.00 31.17 10.92
CA LEU A 87 14.41 30.91 11.22
C LEU A 87 15.23 32.20 11.39
N LYS A 88 14.83 33.31 10.75
CA LYS A 88 15.49 34.62 10.92
C LYS A 88 15.09 35.34 12.20
N SER A 89 13.94 34.99 12.79
CA SER A 89 13.40 35.66 13.97
C SER A 89 13.60 34.84 15.24
N ASP A 90 14.47 35.32 16.12
CA ASP A 90 14.70 34.72 17.43
C ASP A 90 13.42 34.62 18.27
N ARG A 91 12.51 35.59 18.11
CA ARG A 91 11.21 35.56 18.78
C ARG A 91 10.35 34.39 18.29
N LEU A 92 10.27 34.20 16.97
CA LEU A 92 9.42 33.16 16.38
C LEU A 92 9.97 31.78 16.69
N ILE A 93 11.26 31.54 16.42
CA ILE A 93 11.87 30.22 16.66
C ILE A 93 11.78 29.80 18.14
N ASN A 94 11.95 30.74 19.07
CA ASN A 94 11.79 30.47 20.49
C ASN A 94 10.34 30.16 20.86
N SER A 95 9.35 30.76 20.18
CA SER A 95 7.93 30.41 20.37
C SER A 95 7.66 28.95 19.97
N TYR A 96 8.15 28.51 18.81
CA TYR A 96 8.03 27.12 18.37
C TYR A 96 8.80 26.16 19.29
N PHE A 97 10.02 26.52 19.67
CA PHE A 97 10.82 25.74 20.62
C PHE A 97 10.11 25.55 21.96
N ASN A 98 9.57 26.62 22.54
CA ASN A 98 8.84 26.57 23.81
C ASN A 98 7.60 25.68 23.69
N CYS A 99 6.88 25.75 22.57
CA CYS A 99 5.80 24.84 22.26
C CYS A 99 6.26 23.38 22.25
N LEU A 100 7.40 23.05 21.63
CA LEU A 100 7.92 21.69 21.57
C LEU A 100 8.46 21.19 22.92
N ILE A 101 9.16 22.01 23.70
CA ILE A 101 9.80 21.57 24.95
C ILE A 101 8.85 21.54 26.15
N SER A 102 7.81 22.38 26.18
CA SER A 102 6.83 22.43 27.29
C SER A 102 6.13 21.08 27.51
N ASN A 103 5.65 20.78 28.71
CA ASN A 103 4.89 19.54 28.95
C ASN A 103 3.39 19.71 28.64
N ASP A 104 2.88 20.91 28.86
CA ASP A 104 1.46 21.27 28.73
C ASP A 104 1.09 21.89 27.37
N GLY A 105 2.07 22.16 26.49
CA GLY A 105 1.82 22.77 25.19
C GLY A 105 1.31 24.21 25.27
N LYS A 106 1.51 24.91 26.40
CA LYS A 106 1.03 26.29 26.56
C LYS A 106 1.71 27.22 25.55
N ARG A 107 0.90 28.01 24.85
CA ARG A 107 1.29 28.99 23.81
C ARG A 107 1.93 28.38 22.56
N CYS A 108 1.32 27.31 22.02
CA CYS A 108 1.58 26.86 20.66
C CYS A 108 0.74 27.66 19.64
N THR A 109 1.34 27.99 18.50
CA THR A 109 0.58 28.34 17.30
C THR A 109 -0.11 27.08 16.75
N PRO A 110 -1.18 27.20 15.93
CA PRO A 110 -1.90 26.04 15.41
C PRO A 110 -1.01 25.04 14.66
N ASP A 111 -0.04 25.53 13.88
CA ASP A 111 0.94 24.72 13.15
C ASP A 111 1.99 24.11 14.10
N GLY A 112 2.46 24.85 15.11
CA GLY A 112 3.37 24.33 16.13
C GLY A 112 2.74 23.22 16.98
N ALA A 113 1.43 23.32 17.27
CA ALA A 113 0.68 22.30 17.98
C ALA A 113 0.56 21.01 17.17
N GLU A 114 0.30 21.14 15.86
CA GLU A 114 0.24 20.00 14.94
C GLU A 114 1.62 19.31 14.87
N LEU A 115 2.69 20.08 14.68
CA LEU A 115 4.06 19.57 14.68
C LEU A 115 4.37 18.83 16.00
N ARG A 116 4.07 19.44 17.15
CA ARG A 116 4.31 18.83 18.46
C ARG A 116 3.61 17.48 18.60
N ARG A 117 2.38 17.36 18.10
CA ARG A 117 1.58 16.14 18.19
C ARG A 117 2.14 15.03 17.30
N ASP A 118 2.55 15.37 16.08
CA ASP A 118 2.94 14.39 15.08
C ASP A 118 4.44 14.03 15.15
N LEU A 119 5.28 14.90 15.75
CA LEU A 119 6.74 14.74 15.84
C LEU A 119 7.20 13.40 16.45
N PRO A 120 6.63 12.89 17.57
CA PRO A 120 7.04 11.60 18.12
C PRO A 120 6.81 10.42 17.17
N ASP A 121 5.68 10.42 16.44
CA ASP A 121 5.37 9.40 15.44
C ASP A 121 6.32 9.52 14.24
N ALA A 122 6.55 10.75 13.77
CA ALA A 122 7.45 11.04 12.65
C ALA A 122 8.89 10.59 12.94
N LEU A 123 9.40 10.80 14.15
CA LEU A 123 10.71 10.31 14.55
C LEU A 123 10.74 8.78 14.53
N LYS A 124 9.75 8.13 15.16
CA LYS A 124 9.67 6.66 15.26
C LYS A 124 9.58 5.98 13.89
N ASN A 125 8.81 6.56 12.96
CA ASN A 125 8.56 5.98 11.64
C ASN A 125 9.47 6.52 10.53
N GLY A 126 10.41 7.43 10.84
CA GLY A 126 11.31 8.02 9.84
C GLY A 126 10.59 8.93 8.84
N CYS A 127 9.60 9.70 9.30
CA CYS A 127 8.79 10.61 8.50
C CYS A 127 8.03 9.92 7.34
N ALA A 128 7.65 8.65 7.51
CA ALA A 128 6.98 7.86 6.45
C ALA A 128 5.66 8.50 5.97
N LYS A 129 4.98 9.23 6.86
CA LYS A 129 3.70 9.91 6.60
C LYS A 129 3.86 11.37 6.17
N CYS A 130 5.08 11.89 6.13
CA CYS A 130 5.36 13.29 5.84
C CYS A 130 5.20 13.61 4.35
N SER A 131 4.77 14.83 4.05
CA SER A 131 4.84 15.37 2.70
C SER A 131 6.28 15.68 2.30
N GLU A 132 6.55 15.82 1.00
CA GLU A 132 7.89 16.20 0.52
C GLU A 132 8.31 17.61 1.00
N LYS A 133 7.34 18.52 1.19
CA LYS A 133 7.57 19.83 1.80
C LYS A 133 7.96 19.71 3.27
N GLN A 134 7.32 18.83 4.03
CA GLN A 134 7.68 18.58 5.44
C GLN A 134 9.06 17.93 5.57
N LYS A 135 9.43 17.00 4.68
CA LYS A 135 10.76 16.36 4.66
C LYS A 135 11.87 17.36 4.33
N SER A 136 11.69 18.16 3.28
CA SER A 136 12.65 19.20 2.89
C SER A 136 12.74 20.32 3.94
N GLY A 137 11.60 20.77 4.45
CA GLY A 137 11.51 21.79 5.50
C GLY A 137 12.16 21.35 6.81
N SER A 138 11.87 20.14 7.29
CA SER A 138 12.49 19.59 8.51
C SER A 138 14.02 19.50 8.37
N ARG A 139 14.52 19.04 7.22
CA ARG A 139 15.97 19.01 6.96
C ARG A 139 16.61 20.40 7.05
N ARG A 140 15.95 21.42 6.50
CA ARG A 140 16.42 22.81 6.57
C ARG A 140 16.44 23.35 7.99
N ILE A 141 15.34 23.15 8.74
CA ILE A 141 15.20 23.60 10.12
C ILE A 141 16.25 22.93 11.01
N ILE A 142 16.38 21.60 10.94
CA ILE A 142 17.33 20.84 11.75
C ILE A 142 18.76 21.34 11.48
N ASN A 143 19.16 21.49 10.20
CA ASN A 143 20.46 22.02 9.84
C ASN A 143 20.71 23.43 10.40
N HIS A 144 19.70 24.31 10.36
CA HIS A 144 19.83 25.66 10.91
C HIS A 144 19.98 25.64 12.44
N ILE A 145 19.16 24.86 13.15
CA ILE A 145 19.19 24.80 14.62
C ILE A 145 20.51 24.18 15.10
N ILE A 146 21.00 23.10 14.48
CA ILE A 146 22.29 22.49 14.83
C ILE A 146 23.44 23.49 14.65
N LYS A 147 23.44 24.26 13.55
CA LYS A 147 24.53 25.21 13.23
C LYS A 147 24.49 26.46 14.09
N HIS A 148 23.32 27.03 14.33
CA HIS A 148 23.19 28.38 14.91
C HIS A 148 22.59 28.41 16.32
N LYS A 149 21.89 27.35 16.74
CA LYS A 149 21.09 27.29 17.98
C LYS A 149 21.32 25.99 18.75
N LYS A 150 22.59 25.58 18.93
CA LYS A 150 22.98 24.31 19.57
C LYS A 150 22.30 24.08 20.93
N ASN A 151 22.16 25.11 21.75
CA ASN A 151 21.48 25.01 23.04
C ASN A 151 20.01 24.55 22.91
N LEU A 152 19.28 25.03 21.89
CA LEU A 152 17.91 24.60 21.62
C LEU A 152 17.89 23.15 21.11
N TRP A 153 18.85 22.79 20.26
CA TRP A 153 18.99 21.42 19.76
C TRP A 153 19.17 20.42 20.90
N ASP A 154 20.12 20.68 21.81
CA ASP A 154 20.45 19.77 22.91
C ASP A 154 19.23 19.52 23.83
N GLN A 155 18.37 20.54 24.01
CA GLN A 155 17.12 20.39 24.77
C GLN A 155 16.07 19.57 24.03
N ILE A 156 15.89 19.79 22.72
CA ILE A 156 14.98 18.97 21.89
C ILE A 156 15.42 17.51 21.89
N GLU A 157 16.71 17.26 21.67
CA GLU A 157 17.32 15.93 21.67
C GLU A 157 17.04 15.22 23.00
N LYS A 158 17.32 15.87 24.13
CA LYS A 158 17.06 15.28 25.45
C LYS A 158 15.60 14.87 25.66
N LYS A 159 14.65 15.60 25.07
CA LYS A 159 13.22 15.33 25.21
C LYS A 159 12.72 14.24 24.26
N TYR A 160 13.10 14.30 23.00
CA TYR A 160 12.52 13.47 21.92
C TYR A 160 13.41 12.30 21.49
N ASP A 161 14.72 12.38 21.72
CA ASP A 161 15.69 11.34 21.37
C ASP A 161 16.76 11.14 22.48
N PRO A 162 16.37 10.79 23.72
CA PRO A 162 17.33 10.64 24.83
C PRO A 162 18.36 9.53 24.60
N GLN A 163 18.12 8.60 23.67
CA GLN A 163 19.02 7.51 23.29
C GLN A 163 19.90 7.86 22.08
N GLY A 164 19.68 9.00 21.43
CA GLY A 164 20.41 9.45 20.24
C GLY A 164 20.24 8.53 19.03
N VAL A 165 19.11 7.83 18.92
CA VAL A 165 18.87 6.85 17.84
C VAL A 165 18.53 7.57 16.54
N TYR A 166 17.70 8.60 16.58
CA TYR A 166 17.22 9.32 15.41
C TYR A 166 18.29 10.27 14.87
N ILE A 167 19.07 10.88 15.75
CA ILE A 167 20.14 11.81 15.35
C ILE A 167 21.23 11.08 14.57
N LYS A 168 21.61 9.88 15.00
CA LYS A 168 22.56 9.03 14.27
C LYS A 168 22.05 8.69 12.87
N LYS A 169 20.75 8.36 12.74
CA LYS A 169 20.12 8.10 11.44
C LYS A 169 20.17 9.34 10.55
N TYR A 170 19.78 10.49 11.08
CA TYR A 170 19.75 11.74 10.34
C TYR A 170 21.16 12.18 9.89
N GLN A 171 22.18 12.06 10.75
CA GLN A 171 23.57 12.34 10.37
C GLN A 171 24.05 11.43 9.23
N ALA A 172 23.71 10.15 9.28
CA ALA A 172 24.04 9.19 8.21
C ALA A 172 23.30 9.47 6.90
N GLU A 173 22.10 10.06 6.95
CA GLU A 173 21.38 10.51 5.76
C GLU A 173 21.97 11.80 5.18
N LEU A 174 22.36 12.75 6.03
CA LEU A 174 23.00 13.99 5.59
C LEU A 174 24.32 13.71 4.87
N SER A 175 25.16 12.82 5.41
CA SER A 175 26.45 12.45 4.81
C SER A 175 26.32 11.73 3.46
N LYS A 176 25.15 11.15 3.15
CA LYS A 176 24.88 10.53 1.84
C LYS A 176 24.38 11.53 0.79
N SER A 177 23.90 12.69 1.25
CA SER A 177 23.33 13.74 0.39
C SER A 177 24.24 14.96 0.23
N SER A 178 25.48 14.87 0.72
CA SER A 178 26.55 15.86 0.57
C SER A 178 27.60 15.30 -0.37
#